data_AF-C6TGS8-F1
#
_entry.id   AF-C6TGS8-F1
#
_cell.length_a   1.000
_cell.length_b   1.000
_cell.length_c   1.000
_cell.angle_alpha   90.00
_cell.angle_beta   90.00
_cell.angle_gamma   90.00
#
_symmetry.space_group_name_H-M   'P 1'
#
loop_
_entity.id
_entity.type
_entity.pdbx_description
1 polymer ?
#
loop_
_entity_poly.entity_id
_entity_poly.type
_entity_poly.pdbx_seq_one_letter_code
_entity_poly.pdbx_strand_id
1 'polypeptide(L)'
;MAINSSKNPDGSVQNAMPSYFYSPPLDVSAAFPQATPASTFPPCASDYFQLDNLLTAEEQAIRKKVRECMEKEIAPIMTEYWEKAKFPFHVIPKLGALRIAGGTIKDYGCPGLSITGSAIAVAEVARVDASCSTFILVHSSLAMLTIALCGSEAQKQKYLPSLAQLQAVACWALTEPDYGSDASALKTLPQSGGSWILEGKAVDRNSTFADVLVSC
;
A
#
# COMPACT_ATOMS: atom_id res chain seq x y z
N MET A 1 22.18 -3.13 -37.77
CA MET A 1 22.83 -1.80 -37.81
C MET A 1 24.21 -1.97 -37.22
N ALA A 2 25.28 -1.92 -38.03
CA ALA A 2 26.63 -2.22 -37.57
C ALA A 2 27.21 -1.03 -36.77
N ILE A 3 27.71 -1.29 -35.57
CA ILE A 3 28.37 -0.29 -34.72
C ILE A 3 29.82 -0.16 -35.23
N ASN A 4 30.13 0.96 -35.91
CA ASN A 4 31.52 1.29 -36.25
C ASN A 4 32.21 1.85 -35.00
N SER A 5 33.14 1.08 -34.43
CA SER A 5 34.02 1.53 -33.35
C SER A 5 35.27 2.15 -33.96
N SER A 6 35.49 3.46 -33.78
CA SER A 6 36.79 4.09 -34.01
C SER A 6 37.72 3.83 -32.82
N LYS A 7 38.90 3.24 -33.06
CA LYS A 7 39.94 3.04 -32.04
C LYS A 7 40.80 4.30 -31.90
N ASN A 8 41.15 4.66 -30.67
CA ASN A 8 42.17 5.66 -30.39
C ASN A 8 43.59 5.12 -30.68
N PRO A 9 44.60 5.99 -30.85
CA PRO A 9 45.98 5.59 -31.15
C PRO A 9 46.63 4.69 -30.08
N ASP A 10 46.08 4.68 -28.87
CA ASP A 10 46.52 3.89 -27.71
C ASP A 10 45.81 2.53 -27.58
N GLY A 11 44.92 2.18 -28.53
CA GLY A 11 44.16 0.94 -28.52
C GLY A 11 42.90 0.96 -27.65
N SER A 12 42.59 2.08 -26.99
CA SER A 12 41.32 2.24 -26.26
C SER A 12 40.14 2.41 -27.23
N VAL A 13 39.04 1.69 -26.96
CA VAL A 13 37.80 1.82 -27.73
C VAL A 13 36.99 2.96 -27.12
N GLN A 14 36.93 4.09 -27.82
CA GLN A 14 36.02 5.17 -27.48
C GLN A 14 34.64 4.80 -28.03
N ASN A 15 33.87 4.02 -27.25
CA ASN A 15 32.48 3.74 -27.60
C ASN A 15 31.68 5.03 -27.43
N ALA A 16 31.55 5.80 -28.51
CA ALA A 16 30.65 6.94 -28.57
C ALA A 16 29.24 6.43 -28.25
N MET A 17 28.61 7.01 -27.23
CA MET A 17 27.24 6.67 -26.85
C MET A 17 26.31 6.92 -28.04
N PRO A 18 25.41 5.98 -28.38
CA PRO A 18 24.48 6.18 -29.47
C PRO A 18 23.64 7.45 -29.25
N SER A 19 23.31 8.17 -30.32
CA SER A 19 22.55 9.43 -30.25
C SER A 19 21.19 9.28 -29.57
N TYR A 20 20.63 8.07 -29.57
CA TYR A 20 19.34 7.76 -28.96
C TYR A 20 19.42 7.36 -27.48
N PHE A 21 20.61 7.26 -26.87
CA PHE A 21 20.76 6.73 -25.51
C PHE A 21 19.95 7.51 -24.46
N TYR A 22 19.83 8.83 -24.61
CA TYR A 22 19.07 9.70 -23.70
C TYR A 22 17.65 10.02 -24.23
N SER A 23 17.18 9.31 -25.25
CA SER A 23 15.81 9.48 -25.74
C SER A 23 14.80 8.94 -24.73
N PRO A 24 13.59 9.51 -24.65
CA PRO A 24 12.54 8.97 -23.80
C PRO A 24 12.17 7.54 -24.23
N PRO A 25 11.60 6.73 -23.31
CA PRO A 25 11.03 5.44 -23.66
C PRO A 25 9.98 5.57 -24.77
N LEU A 26 9.90 4.57 -25.64
CA LEU A 26 8.83 4.47 -26.63
C LEU A 26 7.46 4.32 -25.93
N ASP A 27 6.43 4.91 -26.52
CA ASP A 27 5.06 4.69 -26.08
C ASP A 27 4.68 3.21 -26.22
N VAL A 28 4.02 2.65 -25.21
CA VAL A 28 3.70 1.22 -25.17
C VAL A 28 2.80 0.80 -26.33
N SER A 29 1.91 1.67 -26.81
CA SER A 29 1.05 1.40 -27.96
C SER A 29 1.83 1.25 -29.27
N ALA A 30 2.96 1.94 -29.40
CA ALA A 30 3.86 1.81 -30.55
C ALA A 30 4.83 0.63 -30.39
N ALA A 31 5.32 0.40 -29.16
CA ALA A 31 6.28 -0.66 -28.86
C ALA A 31 5.65 -2.06 -28.87
N PHE A 32 4.40 -2.21 -28.42
CA PHE A 32 3.70 -3.48 -28.28
C PHE A 32 2.18 -3.34 -28.56
N PRO A 33 1.79 -3.04 -29.82
CA PRO A 33 0.40 -2.72 -30.19
C PRO A 33 -0.62 -3.84 -29.97
N GLN A 34 -0.18 -5.08 -29.83
CA GLN A 34 -1.04 -6.28 -29.74
C GLN A 34 -1.68 -6.51 -28.37
N ALA A 35 -1.22 -5.83 -27.31
CA ALA A 35 -1.76 -6.01 -25.97
C ALA A 35 -2.03 -4.68 -25.28
N THR A 36 -2.95 -4.73 -24.32
CA THR A 36 -3.33 -3.57 -23.52
C THR A 36 -2.53 -3.57 -22.22
N PRO A 37 -1.87 -2.45 -21.85
CA PRO A 37 -1.17 -2.33 -20.57
C PRO A 37 -2.15 -2.29 -19.40
N ALA A 38 -1.66 -2.60 -18.21
CA ALA A 38 -2.47 -2.59 -16.99
C ALA A 38 -3.01 -1.21 -16.58
N SER A 39 -2.55 -0.12 -17.21
CA SER A 39 -3.17 1.21 -17.07
C SER A 39 -4.62 1.24 -17.54
N THR A 40 -5.01 0.34 -18.45
CA THR A 40 -6.40 -0.07 -18.67
C THR A 40 -6.56 -1.47 -18.09
N PHE A 41 -6.99 -1.53 -16.83
CA PHE A 41 -6.96 -2.77 -16.05
C PHE A 41 -7.87 -3.86 -16.65
N PRO A 42 -7.44 -5.14 -16.70
CA PRO A 42 -8.23 -6.20 -17.31
C PRO A 42 -9.53 -6.48 -16.54
N PRO A 43 -10.59 -6.91 -17.24
CA PRO A 43 -11.83 -7.32 -16.59
C PRO A 43 -11.59 -8.54 -15.69
N CYS A 44 -12.41 -8.68 -14.64
CA CYS A 44 -12.31 -9.79 -13.71
C CYS A 44 -12.86 -11.09 -14.33
N ALA A 45 -11.99 -11.83 -15.02
CA ALA A 45 -12.30 -13.18 -15.52
C ALA A 45 -11.91 -14.30 -14.53
N SER A 46 -11.26 -13.95 -13.40
CA SER A 46 -10.81 -14.90 -12.38
C SER A 46 -11.94 -15.44 -11.50
N ASP A 47 -13.09 -14.77 -11.47
CA ASP A 47 -14.25 -15.17 -10.67
C ASP A 47 -15.06 -16.30 -11.35
N TYR A 48 -14.40 -17.44 -11.55
CA TYR A 48 -14.93 -18.55 -12.34
C TYR A 48 -16.07 -19.30 -11.62
N PHE A 49 -16.04 -19.35 -10.30
CA PHE A 49 -17.05 -20.01 -9.46
C PHE A 49 -18.14 -19.07 -8.95
N GLN A 50 -18.22 -17.85 -9.49
CA GLN A 50 -19.24 -16.87 -9.11
C GLN A 50 -19.26 -16.62 -7.59
N LEU A 51 -18.09 -16.30 -7.03
CA LEU A 51 -17.89 -16.01 -5.61
C LEU A 51 -18.82 -14.89 -5.11
N ASP A 52 -19.28 -14.00 -6.00
CA ASP A 52 -20.32 -13.02 -5.68
C ASP A 52 -21.58 -13.67 -5.07
N ASN A 53 -21.96 -14.88 -5.48
CA ASN A 53 -23.13 -15.58 -4.91
C ASN A 53 -22.96 -15.96 -3.44
N LEU A 54 -21.72 -15.95 -2.92
CA LEU A 54 -21.41 -16.19 -1.50
C LEU A 54 -21.34 -14.91 -0.68
N LEU A 55 -21.45 -13.75 -1.32
CA LEU A 55 -21.38 -12.44 -0.69
C LEU A 55 -22.78 -11.87 -0.47
N THR A 56 -22.97 -11.16 0.64
CA THR A 56 -24.15 -10.33 0.85
C THR A 56 -24.18 -9.16 -0.12
N ALA A 57 -25.35 -8.53 -0.30
CA ALA A 57 -25.48 -7.37 -1.17
C ALA A 57 -24.56 -6.19 -0.77
N GLU A 58 -24.31 -6.00 0.54
CA GLU A 58 -23.41 -4.98 1.03
C GLU A 58 -21.94 -5.29 0.69
N GLU A 59 -21.52 -6.55 0.84
CA GLU A 59 -20.17 -7.01 0.50
C GLU A 59 -19.91 -6.92 -1.01
N GLN A 60 -20.90 -7.27 -1.84
CA GLN A 60 -20.83 -7.09 -3.29
C GLN A 60 -20.70 -5.60 -3.67
N ALA A 61 -21.46 -4.72 -3.01
CA ALA A 61 -21.40 -3.28 -3.24
C ALA A 61 -20.02 -2.71 -2.89
N ILE A 62 -19.43 -3.13 -1.76
CA ILE A 62 -18.08 -2.73 -1.36
C ILE A 62 -17.04 -3.25 -2.35
N ARG A 63 -17.12 -4.54 -2.73
CA ARG A 63 -16.24 -5.15 -3.72
C ARG A 63 -16.21 -4.34 -5.02
N LYS A 64 -17.39 -4.04 -5.56
CA LYS A 64 -17.53 -3.25 -6.79
C LYS A 64 -16.98 -1.83 -6.63
N LYS A 65 -17.35 -1.13 -5.55
CA LYS A 65 -16.90 0.24 -5.26
C LYS A 65 -15.36 0.33 -5.19
N VAL A 66 -14.72 -0.60 -4.49
CA VAL A 66 -13.26 -0.64 -4.35
C VAL A 66 -12.62 -0.95 -5.70
N ARG A 67 -13.13 -1.95 -6.43
CA ARG A 67 -12.64 -2.33 -7.76
C ARG A 67 -12.62 -1.13 -8.71
N GLU A 68 -13.77 -0.46 -8.86
CA GLU A 68 -13.92 0.67 -9.78
C GLU A 68 -12.96 1.81 -9.42
N CYS A 69 -12.80 2.13 -8.13
CA CYS A 69 -11.86 3.15 -7.69
C CYS A 69 -10.41 2.76 -7.99
N MET A 70 -10.01 1.51 -7.72
CA MET A 70 -8.63 1.07 -7.92
C MET A 70 -8.26 1.02 -9.41
N GLU A 71 -9.13 0.46 -10.25
CA GLU A 71 -8.93 0.41 -11.71
C GLU A 71 -8.87 1.81 -12.33
N LYS A 72 -9.69 2.74 -11.84
CA LYS A 72 -9.75 4.09 -12.38
C LYS A 72 -8.62 5.01 -11.86
N GLU A 73 -8.35 4.96 -10.56
CA GLU A 73 -7.54 5.97 -9.89
C GLU A 73 -6.09 5.52 -9.63
N ILE A 74 -5.84 4.21 -9.57
CA ILE A 74 -4.52 3.65 -9.22
C ILE A 74 -3.86 2.98 -10.42
N ALA A 75 -4.59 2.14 -11.17
CA ALA A 75 -4.03 1.40 -12.30
C ALA A 75 -3.29 2.29 -13.33
N PRO A 76 -3.77 3.50 -13.68
CA PRO A 76 -3.07 4.35 -14.64
C PRO A 76 -1.72 4.91 -14.16
N ILE A 77 -1.49 4.98 -12.84
CA ILE A 77 -0.32 5.63 -12.25
C ILE A 77 0.64 4.65 -11.58
N MET A 78 0.19 3.44 -11.25
CA MET A 78 0.93 2.50 -10.39
C MET A 78 2.32 2.16 -10.94
N THR A 79 2.48 2.01 -12.25
CA THR A 79 3.76 1.61 -12.87
C THR A 79 4.85 2.64 -12.62
N GLU A 80 4.54 3.94 -12.75
CA GLU A 80 5.53 5.00 -12.52
C GLU A 80 5.95 5.07 -11.05
N TYR A 81 4.99 4.98 -10.13
CA TYR A 81 5.26 5.05 -8.70
C TYR A 81 6.02 3.83 -8.18
N TRP A 82 5.66 2.65 -8.68
CA TRP A 82 6.34 1.40 -8.34
C TRP A 82 7.79 1.41 -8.80
N GLU A 83 8.04 1.78 -10.06
CA GLU A 83 9.41 1.88 -10.62
C GLU A 83 10.27 2.88 -9.83
N LYS A 84 9.70 4.02 -9.43
CA LYS A 84 10.41 5.06 -8.69
C LYS A 84 10.53 4.79 -7.19
N ALA A 85 9.96 3.69 -6.69
CA ALA A 85 9.83 3.41 -5.27
C ALA A 85 9.25 4.59 -4.46
N LYS A 86 8.22 5.26 -5.02
CA LYS A 86 7.54 6.41 -4.39
C LYS A 86 6.12 6.05 -3.98
N PHE A 87 5.62 6.69 -2.93
CA PHE A 87 4.23 6.56 -2.53
C PHE A 87 3.35 7.66 -3.18
N PRO A 88 2.20 7.30 -3.78
CA PRO A 88 1.31 8.27 -4.43
C PRO A 88 0.40 9.00 -3.43
N PHE A 89 0.95 9.89 -2.59
CA PHE A 89 0.20 10.57 -1.51
C PHE A 89 -1.16 11.16 -1.90
N HIS A 90 -1.30 11.66 -3.14
CA HIS A 90 -2.55 12.23 -3.64
C HIS A 90 -3.72 11.21 -3.72
N VAL A 91 -3.45 9.90 -3.59
CA VAL A 91 -4.48 8.86 -3.60
C VAL A 91 -5.09 8.61 -2.22
N ILE A 92 -4.43 9.03 -1.14
CA ILE A 92 -4.90 8.81 0.24
C ILE A 92 -6.35 9.29 0.43
N PRO A 93 -6.76 10.50 -0.01
CA PRO A 93 -8.15 10.93 0.11
C PRO A 93 -9.14 10.06 -0.67
N LYS A 94 -8.74 9.53 -1.82
CA LYS A 94 -9.57 8.62 -2.63
C LYS A 94 -9.79 7.28 -1.90
N LEU A 95 -8.72 6.75 -1.30
CA LEU A 95 -8.80 5.55 -0.44
C LEU A 95 -9.63 5.81 0.81
N GLY A 96 -9.58 7.01 1.39
CA GLY A 96 -10.41 7.40 2.54
C GLY A 96 -11.90 7.44 2.19
N ALA A 97 -12.24 7.97 1.02
CA ALA A 97 -13.61 8.01 0.51
C ALA A 97 -14.22 6.62 0.24
N LEU A 98 -13.38 5.59 0.05
CA LEU A 98 -13.85 4.21 -0.04
C LEU A 98 -14.50 3.72 1.26
N ARG A 99 -14.14 4.32 2.40
CA ARG A 99 -14.66 3.95 3.73
C ARG A 99 -14.37 2.50 4.12
N ILE A 100 -13.15 2.06 3.83
CA ILE A 100 -12.65 0.71 4.17
C ILE A 100 -11.59 0.72 5.27
N ALA A 101 -10.96 1.87 5.55
CA ALA A 101 -10.07 2.04 6.70
C ALA A 101 -10.88 1.94 8.01
N GLY A 102 -10.38 1.16 8.96
CA GLY A 102 -11.08 0.75 10.17
C GLY A 102 -11.80 -0.59 10.04
N GLY A 103 -11.95 -1.16 8.82
CA GLY A 103 -12.42 -2.52 8.59
C GLY A 103 -13.65 -2.90 9.42
N THR A 104 -13.46 -3.83 10.37
CA THR A 104 -14.52 -4.38 11.22
C THR A 104 -14.76 -3.61 12.52
N ILE A 105 -14.00 -2.55 12.78
CA ILE A 105 -14.12 -1.75 14.00
C ILE A 105 -15.47 -1.02 13.96
N LYS A 106 -16.27 -1.22 15.02
CA LYS A 106 -17.55 -0.53 15.22
C LYS A 106 -17.30 0.79 15.96
N ASP A 107 -18.17 1.77 15.69
CA ASP A 107 -18.13 3.12 16.29
C ASP A 107 -16.87 3.93 15.91
N TYR A 108 -16.64 5.04 16.61
CA TYR A 108 -15.47 5.94 16.43
C TYR A 108 -15.28 6.45 15.00
N GLY A 109 -16.36 6.54 14.21
CA GLY A 109 -16.28 6.94 12.80
C GLY A 109 -15.66 5.89 11.88
N CYS A 110 -15.49 4.63 12.33
CA CYS A 110 -15.11 3.48 11.52
C CYS A 110 -16.33 2.90 10.76
N PRO A 111 -16.12 2.15 9.66
CA PRO A 111 -17.21 1.65 8.82
C PRO A 111 -17.96 0.45 9.41
N GLY A 112 -17.40 -0.28 10.38
CA GLY A 112 -18.08 -1.41 11.02
C GLY A 112 -18.44 -2.56 10.07
N LEU A 113 -17.60 -2.81 9.05
CA LEU A 113 -17.85 -3.82 8.03
C LEU A 113 -17.91 -5.24 8.62
N SER A 114 -18.57 -6.16 7.92
CA SER A 114 -18.36 -7.58 8.16
C SER A 114 -16.89 -7.94 7.91
N ILE A 115 -16.41 -9.02 8.54
CA ILE A 115 -15.04 -9.51 8.32
C ILE A 115 -14.82 -9.88 6.84
N THR A 116 -15.83 -10.48 6.20
CA THR A 116 -15.80 -10.83 4.77
C THR A 116 -15.79 -9.58 3.90
N GLY A 117 -16.56 -8.54 4.24
CA GLY A 117 -16.56 -7.24 3.56
C GLY A 117 -15.21 -6.54 3.65
N SER A 118 -14.57 -6.57 4.81
CA SER A 118 -13.21 -6.06 4.98
C SER A 118 -12.18 -6.88 4.18
N ALA A 119 -12.31 -8.20 4.16
CA ALA A 119 -11.40 -9.08 3.43
C ALA A 119 -11.50 -8.89 1.91
N ILE A 120 -12.72 -8.82 1.36
CA ILE A 120 -12.92 -8.63 -0.07
C ILE A 120 -12.48 -7.23 -0.52
N ALA A 121 -12.64 -6.20 0.32
CA ALA A 121 -12.10 -4.87 0.05
C ALA A 121 -10.57 -4.89 -0.09
N VAL A 122 -9.86 -5.51 0.86
CA VAL A 122 -8.40 -5.63 0.82
C VAL A 122 -7.95 -6.43 -0.42
N ALA A 123 -8.69 -7.48 -0.78
CA ALA A 123 -8.42 -8.28 -1.97
C ALA A 123 -8.58 -7.47 -3.28
N GLU A 124 -9.63 -6.65 -3.40
CA GLU A 124 -9.82 -5.80 -4.59
C GLU A 124 -8.77 -4.69 -4.71
N VAL A 125 -8.26 -4.16 -3.59
CA VAL A 125 -7.09 -3.27 -3.61
C VAL A 125 -5.85 -4.02 -4.08
N ALA A 126 -5.58 -5.19 -3.50
CA ALA A 126 -4.40 -6.01 -3.81
C ALA A 126 -4.40 -6.51 -5.27
N ARG A 127 -5.58 -6.74 -5.85
CA ARG A 127 -5.74 -7.15 -7.24
C ARG A 127 -5.12 -6.14 -8.20
N VAL A 128 -5.18 -4.85 -7.87
CA VAL A 128 -4.64 -3.77 -8.70
C VAL A 128 -3.22 -3.40 -8.27
N ASP A 129 -3.01 -3.08 -6.99
CA ASP A 129 -1.68 -2.75 -6.46
C ASP A 129 -1.51 -3.26 -5.02
N ALA A 130 -0.54 -4.15 -4.84
CA ALA A 130 -0.19 -4.72 -3.55
C ALA A 130 0.40 -3.69 -2.57
N SER A 131 1.01 -2.61 -3.08
CA SER A 131 1.58 -1.55 -2.23
C SER A 131 0.49 -0.77 -1.51
N CYS A 132 -0.55 -0.35 -2.23
CA CYS A 132 -1.76 0.27 -1.66
C CYS A 132 -2.48 -0.68 -0.69
N SER A 133 -2.61 -1.97 -1.04
CA SER A 133 -3.25 -2.94 -0.15
C SER A 133 -2.48 -3.08 1.16
N THR A 134 -1.16 -3.15 1.08
CA THR A 134 -0.30 -3.24 2.25
C THR A 134 -0.34 -1.97 3.10
N PHE A 135 -0.39 -0.79 2.47
CA PHE A 135 -0.58 0.49 3.15
C PHE A 135 -1.85 0.47 4.01
N ILE A 136 -2.99 0.07 3.43
CA ILE A 136 -4.28 0.00 4.13
C ILE A 136 -4.26 -1.09 5.20
N LEU A 137 -3.69 -2.25 4.92
CA LEU A 137 -3.66 -3.38 5.86
C LEU A 137 -2.84 -3.06 7.11
N VAL A 138 -1.66 -2.43 6.96
CA VAL A 138 -0.85 -1.99 8.11
C VAL A 138 -1.57 -0.89 8.90
N HIS A 139 -2.12 0.10 8.19
CA HIS A 139 -2.86 1.19 8.81
C HIS A 139 -4.08 0.69 9.60
N SER A 140 -4.92 -0.12 8.96
CA SER A 140 -6.24 -0.52 9.47
C SER A 140 -6.18 -1.79 10.30
N SER A 141 -5.70 -2.89 9.71
CA SER A 141 -5.78 -4.22 10.31
C SER A 141 -4.70 -4.50 11.35
N LEU A 142 -3.65 -3.67 11.40
CA LEU A 142 -2.66 -3.72 12.47
C LEU A 142 -2.85 -2.53 13.42
N ALA A 143 -2.53 -1.30 13.00
CA ALA A 143 -2.46 -0.18 13.92
C ALA A 143 -3.83 0.22 14.50
N MET A 144 -4.84 0.49 13.66
CA MET A 144 -6.18 0.83 14.17
C MET A 144 -6.80 -0.32 14.99
N LEU A 145 -6.62 -1.57 14.54
CA LEU A 145 -7.14 -2.73 15.26
C LEU A 145 -6.47 -2.89 16.65
N THR A 146 -5.16 -2.66 16.76
CA THR A 146 -4.47 -2.63 18.07
C THR A 146 -5.04 -1.53 18.96
N ILE A 147 -5.28 -0.33 18.44
CA ILE A 147 -5.91 0.76 19.23
C ILE A 147 -7.32 0.37 19.67
N ALA A 148 -8.12 -0.25 18.80
CA ALA A 148 -9.49 -0.65 19.09
C ALA A 148 -9.57 -1.75 20.17
N LEU A 149 -8.66 -2.73 20.13
CA LEU A 149 -8.65 -3.87 21.05
C LEU A 149 -7.91 -3.58 22.37
N CYS A 150 -6.78 -2.88 22.30
CA CYS A 150 -5.85 -2.72 23.43
C CYS A 150 -5.78 -1.28 23.97
N GLY A 151 -6.28 -0.29 23.24
CA GLY A 151 -6.28 1.10 23.67
C GLY A 151 -7.32 1.39 24.75
N SER A 152 -7.04 2.41 25.56
CA SER A 152 -8.04 3.02 26.44
C SER A 152 -9.13 3.74 25.62
N GLU A 153 -10.32 3.93 26.22
CA GLU A 153 -11.41 4.67 25.58
C GLU A 153 -11.00 6.07 25.12
N ALA A 154 -10.17 6.77 25.91
CA ALA A 154 -9.62 8.07 25.54
C ALA A 154 -8.73 8.00 24.29
N GLN A 155 -7.91 6.95 24.14
CA GLN A 155 -7.09 6.74 22.93
C GLN A 155 -7.96 6.40 21.72
N LYS A 156 -8.99 5.56 21.88
CA LYS A 156 -9.92 5.20 20.79
C LYS A 156 -10.62 6.44 20.25
N GLN A 157 -11.22 7.24 21.12
CA GLN A 157 -11.91 8.49 20.75
C GLN A 157 -10.96 9.51 20.11
N LYS A 158 -9.71 9.60 20.59
CA LYS A 158 -8.72 10.54 20.07
C LYS A 158 -8.22 10.18 18.67
N TYR A 159 -7.93 8.89 18.41
CA TYR A 159 -7.19 8.48 17.22
C TYR A 159 -8.06 7.87 16.12
N LEU A 160 -8.98 6.97 16.46
CA LEU A 160 -9.71 6.18 15.46
C LEU A 160 -10.53 7.03 14.46
N PRO A 161 -11.21 8.13 14.86
CA PRO A 161 -12.00 8.92 13.92
C PRO A 161 -11.17 9.52 12.77
N SER A 162 -9.97 10.04 13.06
CA SER A 162 -9.09 10.63 12.04
C SER A 162 -8.47 9.54 11.15
N LEU A 163 -8.06 8.42 11.76
CA LEU A 163 -7.49 7.28 11.03
C LEU A 163 -8.51 6.65 10.08
N ALA A 164 -9.77 6.48 10.50
CA ALA A 164 -10.83 5.92 9.67
C ALA A 164 -11.15 6.76 8.41
N GLN A 165 -10.80 8.05 8.41
CA GLN A 165 -10.95 8.95 7.26
C GLN A 165 -9.67 9.04 6.41
N LEU A 166 -8.57 8.39 6.85
CA LEU A 166 -7.22 8.60 6.34
C LEU A 166 -6.79 10.09 6.38
N GLN A 167 -7.27 10.85 7.36
CA GLN A 167 -6.78 12.21 7.65
C GLN A 167 -5.46 12.17 8.43
N ALA A 168 -5.24 11.09 9.16
CA ALA A 168 -3.96 10.70 9.73
C ALA A 168 -3.59 9.30 9.24
N VAL A 169 -2.30 8.98 9.21
CA VAL A 169 -1.77 7.66 8.86
C VAL A 169 -1.15 7.01 10.08
N ALA A 170 -1.46 5.73 10.30
CA ALA A 170 -0.81 4.93 11.32
C ALA A 170 0.15 3.88 10.71
N CYS A 171 1.18 3.54 11.50
CA CYS A 171 2.04 2.38 11.29
C CYS A 171 2.07 1.49 12.53
N TRP A 172 2.57 0.27 12.36
CA TRP A 172 2.66 -0.72 13.43
C TRP A 172 4.07 -1.30 13.45
N ALA A 173 4.74 -1.10 14.59
CA ALA A 173 6.14 -1.39 14.81
C ALA A 173 6.33 -2.60 15.72
N LEU A 174 6.87 -3.68 15.14
CA LEU A 174 7.17 -4.92 15.85
C LEU A 174 8.52 -5.49 15.44
N THR A 175 8.80 -5.55 14.13
CA THR A 175 9.99 -6.23 13.62
C THR A 175 11.25 -5.39 13.86
N GLU A 176 12.18 -5.94 14.62
CA GLU A 176 13.52 -5.39 14.83
C GLU A 176 14.52 -6.04 13.85
N PRO A 177 15.67 -5.41 13.53
CA PRO A 177 16.68 -5.97 12.63
C PRO A 177 17.10 -7.41 12.95
N ASP A 178 17.18 -7.74 14.24
CA ASP A 178 17.62 -9.05 14.73
C ASP A 178 16.43 -9.98 15.06
N TYR A 179 15.19 -9.46 15.06
CA TYR A 179 14.00 -10.16 15.53
C TYR A 179 12.81 -9.96 14.58
N GLY A 180 12.73 -10.85 13.58
CA GLY A 180 11.59 -10.97 12.67
C GLY A 180 10.63 -12.08 13.10
N SER A 181 10.98 -13.33 12.82
CA SER A 181 10.15 -14.50 13.16
C SER A 181 10.02 -14.73 14.67
N ASP A 182 11.06 -14.40 15.45
CA ASP A 182 11.04 -14.47 16.92
C ASP A 182 10.71 -13.10 17.53
N ALA A 183 9.52 -12.60 17.20
CA ALA A 183 9.01 -11.32 17.72
C ALA A 183 8.68 -11.36 19.23
N SER A 184 8.84 -12.51 19.90
CA SER A 184 8.67 -12.61 21.35
C SER A 184 9.91 -12.16 22.12
N ALA A 185 11.07 -12.10 21.46
CA ALA A 185 12.38 -11.83 22.04
C ALA A 185 12.87 -10.38 21.84
N LEU A 186 11.96 -9.47 21.47
CA LEU A 186 12.24 -8.06 21.20
C LEU A 186 12.98 -7.38 22.33
N LYS A 187 13.83 -6.42 21.96
CA LYS A 187 14.72 -5.71 22.89
C LYS A 187 14.29 -4.28 23.16
N THR A 188 13.31 -3.75 22.43
CA THR A 188 12.71 -2.45 22.74
C THR A 188 12.08 -2.51 24.14
N LEU A 189 12.67 -1.80 25.10
CA LEU A 189 12.25 -1.81 26.50
C LEU A 189 11.68 -0.44 26.88
N PRO A 190 10.52 -0.39 27.53
CA PRO A 190 9.95 0.87 27.97
C PRO A 190 10.60 1.27 29.31
N GLN A 191 11.31 2.41 29.34
CA GLN A 191 11.90 2.93 30.59
C GLN A 191 10.87 3.74 31.39
N SER A 192 10.70 3.44 32.69
CA SER A 192 9.62 4.02 33.53
C SER A 192 10.07 5.26 34.31
N GLY A 193 9.22 6.30 34.29
CA GLY A 193 9.34 7.50 35.13
C GLY A 193 8.19 8.49 34.94
N GLY A 194 6.94 8.02 34.81
CA GLY A 194 5.78 8.84 34.45
C GLY A 194 5.65 9.13 32.93
N SER A 195 6.74 8.95 32.20
CA SER A 195 6.82 8.84 30.74
C SER A 195 7.54 7.55 30.36
N TRP A 196 7.36 7.13 29.11
CA TRP A 196 8.10 6.02 28.52
C TRP A 196 9.12 6.56 27.53
N ILE A 197 10.38 6.15 27.66
CA ILE A 197 11.39 6.31 26.61
C ILE A 197 11.46 4.97 25.87
N LEU A 198 11.28 5.01 24.55
CA LEU A 198 11.40 3.85 23.66
C LEU A 198 12.74 3.96 22.93
N GLU A 199 13.63 3.01 23.16
CA GLU A 199 14.89 2.87 22.43
C GLU A 199 14.89 1.56 21.64
N GLY A 200 14.98 1.66 20.32
CA GLY A 200 14.93 0.51 19.42
C GLY A 200 14.99 0.93 17.94
N LYS A 201 15.18 -0.05 17.06
CA LYS A 201 15.05 0.12 15.60
C LYS A 201 13.97 -0.84 15.13
N ALA A 202 12.94 -0.32 14.48
CA ALA A 202 11.91 -1.14 13.85
C ALA A 202 11.84 -0.81 12.35
N VAL A 203 11.56 -1.83 11.51
CA VAL A 203 11.47 -1.69 10.06
C VAL A 203 10.02 -1.80 9.64
N ASP A 204 9.35 -0.66 9.55
CA ASP A 204 7.89 -0.65 9.42
C ASP A 204 7.39 0.13 8.22
N ARG A 205 6.37 -0.44 7.58
CA ARG A 205 5.67 0.22 6.49
C ARG A 205 4.90 1.42 7.02
N ASN A 206 4.83 2.48 6.21
CA ASN A 206 4.25 3.79 6.52
C ASN A 206 5.06 4.65 7.52
N SER A 207 6.05 4.10 8.23
CA SER A 207 6.75 4.77 9.34
C SER A 207 7.36 6.13 9.00
N THR A 208 7.84 6.33 7.77
CA THR A 208 8.50 7.57 7.34
C THR A 208 7.55 8.77 7.22
N PHE A 209 6.23 8.55 7.24
CA PHE A 209 5.22 9.60 7.15
C PHE A 209 3.98 9.36 8.03
N ALA A 210 4.04 8.41 8.97
CA ALA A 210 2.93 8.12 9.87
C ALA A 210 2.81 9.20 10.97
N ASP A 211 1.58 9.58 11.27
CA ASP A 211 1.22 10.48 12.38
C ASP A 211 1.10 9.73 13.70
N VAL A 212 0.77 8.43 13.65
CA VAL A 212 0.62 7.56 14.82
C VAL A 212 1.44 6.29 14.61
N LEU A 213 2.43 6.07 15.48
CA LEU A 213 3.21 4.84 15.52
C LEU A 213 2.76 3.99 16.70
N VAL A 214 2.23 2.80 16.42
CA VAL A 214 1.89 1.81 17.45
C VAL A 214 3.10 0.89 17.60
N SER A 215 3.82 0.98 18.72
CA SER A 215 4.93 0.08 19.05
C SER A 215 4.47 -1.00 20.02
N CYS A 216 4.97 -2.21 19.83
CA CYS A 216 4.99 -3.26 20.85
C CYS A 216 6.16 -3.09 21.82
#